data_AF-A0A1H7PK43-F1
#
_entry.id   AF-A0A1H7PK43-F1
#
_cell.length_a   1.000
_cell.length_b   1.000
_cell.length_c   1.000
_cell.angle_alpha   90.00
_cell.angle_beta   90.00
_cell.angle_gamma   90.00
#
_symmetry.space_group_name_H-M   'P 1'
#
loop_
_entity.id
_entity.type
_entity.pdbx_description
1 polymer ?
#
loop_
_entity_poly.entity_id
_entity_poly.type
_entity_poly.pdbx_seq_one_letter_code
_entity_poly.pdbx_strand_id
1 'polypeptide(L)' 'MLRTIQVGSCILIQGFFVRMLENGLMQIRVGTQLYCGRPVSRTI' A
#
# COMPACT_ATOMS: atom_id res chain seq x y z
N MET A 1 -8.33 -7.26 -2.34
CA MET A 1 -8.26 -7.33 -0.86
C MET A 1 -7.78 -5.98 -0.32
N LEU A 2 -8.29 -5.51 0.82
CA LEU A 2 -7.77 -4.29 1.46
C LEU A 2 -6.37 -4.53 2.02
N ARG A 3 -5.48 -3.57 1.78
CA ARG A 3 -4.11 -3.52 2.28
C ARG A 3 -3.78 -2.10 2.72
N THR A 4 -2.82 -2.00 3.63
CA THR A 4 -2.29 -0.72 4.09
C THR A 4 -0.85 -0.58 3.62
N ILE A 5 -0.53 0.58 3.07
CA ILE A 5 0.83 0.97 2.73
C ILE A 5 1.27 2.14 3.61
N GLN A 6 2.57 2.23 3.88
CA GLN A 6 3.20 3.41 4.44
C GLN A 6 3.82 4.25 3.33
N VAL A 7 3.52 5.55 3.33
CA VAL A 7 4.10 6.55 2.44
C VAL A 7 4.92 7.52 3.29
N GLY A 8 6.21 7.65 3.01
CA GLY A 8 7.11 8.42 3.88
C GLY A 8 7.26 7.82 5.28
N SER A 9 7.43 8.67 6.29
CA SER A 9 7.69 8.26 7.69
C SER A 9 6.41 8.15 8.54
N CYS A 10 5.37 8.93 8.24
CA CYS A 10 4.24 9.13 9.16
C CYS A 10 2.85 8.92 8.54
N ILE A 11 2.77 8.57 7.25
CA ILE A 11 1.47 8.46 6.54
C ILE A 11 1.18 6.99 6.25
N LEU A 12 0.01 6.53 6.67
CA LEU A 12 -0.54 5.23 6.33
C LEU A 12 -1.77 5.40 5.44
N ILE A 13 -1.84 4.65 4.34
CA ILE A 13 -2.95 4.69 3.39
C ILE A 13 -3.51 3.30 3.24
N GLN A 14 -4.82 3.14 3.43
CA GLN A 14 -5.53 1.88 3.21
C GLN A 14 -6.25 1.91 1.86
N GLY A 15 -6.18 0.82 1.11
CA GLY A 15 -6.88 0.70 -0.17
C GLY A 15 -6.87 -0.72 -0.73
N PHE A 16 -7.43 -0.88 -1.93
CA PHE A 16 -7.49 -2.18 -2.59
C PHE A 16 -6.14 -2.53 -3.22
N PHE A 17 -5.60 -3.69 -2.86
CA PHE A 17 -4.40 -4.23 -3.48
C PHE A 17 -4.54 -4.34 -5.00
N VAL A 18 -3.56 -3.81 -5.73
CA VAL A 18 -3.44 -3.95 -7.18
C VAL A 18 -2.35 -4.94 -7.51
N ARG A 19 -1.10 -4.65 -7.10
CA ARG A 19 0.06 -5.54 -7.32
C ARG A 19 1.23 -5.20 -6.39
N MET A 20 2.17 -6.14 -6.29
CA MET A 20 3.53 -5.87 -5.82
C MET A 20 4.38 -5.31 -6.96
N LEU A 21 5.27 -4.39 -6.63
CA LEU A 21 6.28 -3.86 -7.54
C LEU A 21 7.59 -4.60 -7.33
N GLU A 22 8.44 -4.61 -8.36
CA GLU A 22 9.74 -5.33 -8.34
C GLU A 22 10.69 -4.82 -7.27
N ASN A 23 10.52 -3.56 -6.84
CA ASN A 23 11.30 -2.93 -5.77
C ASN A 23 10.76 -3.20 -4.36
N GLY A 24 9.79 -4.13 -4.20
CA GLY A 24 9.20 -4.49 -2.92
C GLY A 24 8.14 -3.52 -2.38
N LEU A 25 7.86 -2.42 -3.11
CA LEU A 25 6.70 -1.57 -2.81
C LEU A 25 5.40 -2.25 -3.25
N MET A 26 4.29 -1.82 -2.65
CA MET A 26 2.94 -2.26 -2.99
C MET A 26 2.16 -1.11 -3.60
N GLN A 27 1.45 -1.40 -4.69
CA GLN A 27 0.48 -0.50 -5.26
C GLN A 27 -0.92 -0.84 -4.76
N ILE A 28 -1.63 0.18 -4.28
CA ILE A 28 -3.04 0.11 -3.88
C ILE A 28 -3.86 1.13 -4.66
N ARG A 29 -5.18 0.91 -4.72
CA ARG A 29 -6.15 1.83 -5.30
C ARG A 29 -7.11 2.35 -4.22
N VAL A 30 -7.30 3.67 -4.21
CA VAL A 30 -8.30 4.37 -3.38
C VAL A 30 -9.20 5.17 -4.32
N GLY A 31 -10.45 4.74 -4.47
CA GLY A 31 -11.35 5.30 -5.48
C GLY A 31 -10.78 5.11 -6.89
N THR A 32 -10.48 6.23 -7.56
CA THR A 32 -9.88 6.28 -8.90
C THR A 32 -8.37 6.44 -8.88
N GLN A 33 -7.76 6.70 -7.72
CA GLN A 33 -6.34 7.03 -7.61
C GLN A 33 -5.50 5.82 -7.19
N LEU A 34 -4.30 5.71 -7.76
CA LEU A 34 -3.30 4.72 -7.40
C LEU A 34 -2.25 5.34 -6.47
N TYR A 35 -1.87 4.59 -5.44
CA TYR A 35 -0.82 4.96 -4.49
C TYR A 35 0.19 3.82 -4.37
N CYS A 36 1.46 4.17 -4.18
CA CYS A 36 2.55 3.22 -3.99
C CYS A 36 3.25 3.51 -2.66
N GLY A 37 3.55 2.46 -1.89
CA GLY A 37 4.22 2.59 -0.61
C GLY A 37 4.70 1.27 -0.05
N ARG A 38 5.33 1.30 1.13
CA ARG A 38 5.82 0.09 1.77
C ARG A 38 4.64 -0.71 2.34
N PRO A 39 4.54 -2.02 2.07
CA PRO A 39 3.51 -2.85 2.68
C PRO A 39 3.64 -2.82 4.20
N VAL A 40 2.53 -2.58 4.91
CA VAL A 40 2.49 -2.79 6.35
C VAL A 40 2.04 -4.22 6.60
N SER A 41 2.95 -5.06 7.11
CA SER A 41 2.58 -6.40 7.59
C SER A 41 1.97 -6.27 8.97
N ARG A 42 0.83 -6.94 9.20
CA ARG A 42 0.32 -7.13 10.55
C ARG A 42 0.99 -8.39 11.09
N THR A 43 2.04 -8.22 11.88
CA THR A 43 2.55 -9.32 12.70
C THR A 43 1.52 -9.54 13.81
N ILE A 44 0.83 -10.67 13.76
CA ILE A 44 -0.07 -11.15 14.82
C ILE A 44 0.62 -12.35 15.45
#